data_AF-A0A2E4PRH8-F1
#
_entry.id   AF-A0A2E4PRH8-F1
#
_cell.length_a   1.000
_cell.length_b   1.000
_cell.length_c   1.000
_cell.angle_alpha   90.00
_cell.angle_beta   90.00
_cell.angle_gamma   90.00
#
_symmetry.space_group_name_H-M   'P 1'
#
loop_
_entity.id
_entity.type
_entity.pdbx_description
1 polymer ?
#
loop_
_entity_poly.entity_id
_entity_poly.type
_entity_poly.pdbx_seq_one_letter_code
_entity_poly.pdbx_strand_id
1 'polypeptide(L)'
;MGTYYDNSIVPDHLKRNFDVYDRIKELNLDLGSFESEVGSLKGAGICGIIFHESGLTYLSGHGYGPGQMYDDPERIKEGQEAAEWIANSMIKRLHWGLTCGGEGGDLNDIIYTVKALGMVVSTDVAFNGGPAVMNGFSERWQSVFGGGAGEFAIDGEDQSYSGVHARSAIGGFTGRFSIEPEIIVAIPPELSRAIIQNRGWVFPLPPAVLEKVTAKQG
;
A
#
# COMPACT_ATOMS: atom_id res chain seq x y z
N MET A 1 8.80 14.48 9.43
CA MET A 1 7.99 13.30 9.79
C MET A 1 6.53 13.72 9.89
N GLY A 2 5.60 12.76 9.74
CA GLY A 2 4.16 13.03 9.72
C GLY A 2 3.65 13.53 11.07
N THR A 3 2.60 14.35 11.05
CA THR A 3 2.04 15.04 12.23
C THR A 3 1.72 14.09 13.38
N TYR A 4 1.29 12.87 13.06
CA TYR A 4 0.84 11.89 14.04
C TYR A 4 1.94 10.87 14.38
N TYR A 5 2.88 10.63 13.46
CA TYR A 5 3.97 9.68 13.60
C TYR A 5 4.87 9.96 14.81
N ASP A 6 5.21 11.24 15.04
CA ASP A 6 6.15 11.63 16.10
C ASP A 6 5.63 11.30 17.50
N ASN A 7 4.31 11.23 17.66
CA ASN A 7 3.63 10.85 18.90
C ASN A 7 3.21 9.37 18.94
N SER A 8 3.63 8.56 17.97
CA SER A 8 3.28 7.15 17.89
C SER A 8 3.93 6.31 18.99
N ILE A 9 3.45 5.07 19.12
CA ILE A 9 3.94 4.07 20.10
C ILE A 9 5.37 3.56 19.81
N VAL A 10 5.94 3.88 18.65
CA VAL A 10 7.27 3.39 18.26
C VAL A 10 8.34 4.03 19.13
N PRO A 11 9.28 3.26 19.70
CA PRO A 11 10.41 3.83 20.44
C PRO A 11 11.22 4.79 19.55
N ASP A 12 11.69 5.92 20.11
CA ASP A 12 12.37 6.96 19.32
C ASP A 12 13.55 6.45 18.49
N HIS A 13 14.32 5.50 19.03
CA HIS A 13 15.48 4.91 18.34
C HIS A 13 15.11 3.94 17.19
N LEU A 14 13.83 3.55 17.06
CA LEU A 14 13.30 2.76 15.96
C LEU A 14 12.45 3.59 14.99
N LYS A 15 12.22 4.88 15.29
CA LYS A 15 11.47 5.75 14.40
C LYS A 15 12.28 5.99 13.12
N ARG A 16 11.59 5.96 11.97
CA ARG A 16 12.13 6.50 10.72
C ARG A 16 12.65 7.91 10.92
N ASN A 17 13.78 8.18 10.26
CA ASN A 17 14.47 9.46 10.21
C ASN A 17 14.58 10.02 8.77
N PHE A 18 13.82 9.46 7.83
CA PHE A 18 13.73 9.91 6.44
C PHE A 18 12.28 10.23 6.07
N ASP A 19 12.10 11.13 5.11
CA ASP A 19 10.79 11.41 4.53
C ASP A 19 10.46 10.39 3.43
N VAL A 20 9.31 9.73 3.54
CA VAL A 20 8.86 8.76 2.53
C VAL A 20 8.62 9.42 1.16
N TYR A 21 8.32 10.72 1.12
CA TYR A 21 8.10 11.45 -0.13
C TYR A 21 9.40 11.71 -0.89
N ASP A 22 10.53 11.86 -0.20
CA ASP A 22 11.85 11.96 -0.85
C ASP A 22 12.14 10.66 -1.60
N ARG A 23 11.88 9.52 -0.97
CA ARG A 23 12.02 8.20 -1.61
C ARG A 23 11.06 8.02 -2.78
N ILE A 24 9.79 8.37 -2.62
CA ILE A 24 8.79 8.32 -3.72
C ILE A 24 9.26 9.11 -4.94
N LYS A 25 9.83 10.30 -4.71
CA LYS A 25 10.39 11.14 -5.75
C LYS A 25 11.59 10.50 -6.43
N GLU A 26 12.53 9.95 -5.68
CA GLU A 26 13.71 9.26 -6.24
C GLU A 26 13.33 8.00 -7.04
N LEU A 27 12.31 7.28 -6.60
CA LEU A 27 11.76 6.10 -7.30
C LEU A 27 10.90 6.47 -8.52
N ASN A 28 10.70 7.77 -8.80
CA ASN A 28 9.84 8.28 -9.87
C ASN A 28 8.40 7.75 -9.80
N LEU A 29 7.86 7.56 -8.58
CA LEU A 29 6.50 7.10 -8.38
C LEU A 29 5.54 8.30 -8.49
N ASP A 30 4.77 8.33 -9.57
CA ASP A 30 3.70 9.32 -9.77
C ASP A 30 2.54 9.04 -8.81
N LEU A 31 2.21 10.00 -7.95
CA LEU A 31 1.07 9.92 -7.04
C LEU A 31 -0.25 10.43 -7.66
N GLY A 32 -0.25 10.97 -8.89
CA GLY A 32 -1.45 11.53 -9.52
C GLY A 32 -1.91 12.84 -8.87
N SER A 33 -3.17 13.22 -9.11
CA SER A 33 -3.79 14.42 -8.55
C SER A 33 -5.05 14.09 -7.75
N PHE A 34 -5.55 15.07 -7.00
CA PHE A 34 -6.79 14.89 -6.24
C PHE A 34 -7.94 14.50 -7.17
N GLU A 35 -8.03 15.12 -8.34
CA GLU A 35 -9.08 14.90 -9.34
C GLU A 35 -9.00 13.51 -9.98
N SER A 36 -7.79 12.95 -10.15
CA SER A 36 -7.62 11.64 -10.76
C SER A 36 -7.83 10.50 -9.77
N GLU A 37 -7.48 10.70 -8.49
CA GLU A 37 -7.43 9.61 -7.52
C GLU A 37 -8.57 9.64 -6.48
N VAL A 38 -9.16 10.80 -6.20
CA VAL A 38 -10.23 10.93 -5.17
C VAL A 38 -11.61 10.83 -5.84
N GLY A 39 -12.15 9.62 -5.81
CA GLY A 39 -13.43 9.29 -6.45
C GLY A 39 -14.59 9.05 -5.49
N SER A 40 -15.74 8.73 -6.09
CA SER A 40 -16.96 8.34 -5.37
C SER A 40 -17.08 6.83 -5.26
N LEU A 41 -17.55 6.35 -4.10
CA LEU A 41 -17.92 4.95 -3.87
C LEU A 41 -19.28 4.58 -4.50
N LYS A 42 -19.95 5.50 -5.21
CA LYS A 42 -21.27 5.27 -5.80
C LYS A 42 -21.26 4.07 -6.74
N GLY A 43 -22.04 3.03 -6.42
CA GLY A 43 -22.16 1.83 -7.24
C GLY A 43 -20.99 0.85 -7.12
N ALA A 44 -20.00 1.14 -6.27
CA ALA A 44 -18.91 0.20 -5.98
C ALA A 44 -19.37 -0.89 -5.00
N GLY A 45 -19.07 -2.16 -5.29
CA GLY A 45 -19.34 -3.29 -4.39
C GLY A 45 -18.23 -3.55 -3.37
N ILE A 46 -17.05 -2.97 -3.59
CA ILE A 46 -15.84 -3.13 -2.76
C ILE A 46 -15.15 -1.76 -2.68
N CYS A 47 -14.67 -1.37 -1.50
CA CYS A 47 -13.87 -0.16 -1.32
C CYS A 47 -12.38 -0.41 -1.59
N GLY A 48 -11.61 0.65 -1.80
CA GLY A 48 -10.15 0.55 -1.94
C GLY A 48 -9.42 0.47 -0.60
N ILE A 49 -9.94 1.14 0.44
CA ILE A 49 -9.35 1.19 1.79
C ILE A 49 -10.47 1.18 2.86
N ILE A 50 -10.22 0.48 3.97
CA ILE A 50 -10.93 0.60 5.24
C ILE A 50 -9.99 1.10 6.34
N PHE A 51 -10.41 2.14 7.05
CA PHE A 51 -9.78 2.63 8.28
C PHE A 51 -10.48 2.04 9.50
N HIS A 52 -9.75 1.31 10.35
CA HIS A 52 -10.26 0.85 11.62
C HIS A 52 -9.84 1.81 12.73
N GLU A 53 -10.72 2.09 13.70
CA GLU A 53 -10.51 3.08 14.77
C GLU A 53 -9.29 2.82 15.66
N SER A 54 -8.74 1.60 15.61
CA SER A 54 -7.51 1.21 16.32
C SER A 54 -6.22 1.62 15.59
N GLY A 55 -6.31 2.22 14.40
CA GLY A 55 -5.15 2.53 13.56
C GLY A 55 -4.76 1.44 12.56
N LEU A 56 -5.52 0.34 12.45
CA LEU A 56 -5.31 -0.62 11.36
C LEU A 56 -6.00 -0.14 10.09
N THR A 57 -5.27 -0.11 8.98
CA THR A 57 -5.76 0.31 7.68
C THR A 57 -5.61 -0.84 6.69
N TYR A 58 -6.73 -1.25 6.09
CA TYR A 58 -6.81 -2.39 5.18
C TYR A 58 -6.95 -1.88 3.75
N LEU A 59 -6.06 -2.30 2.86
CA LEU A 59 -6.11 -1.95 1.45
C LEU A 59 -6.55 -3.17 0.66
N SER A 60 -7.66 -3.03 -0.06
CA SER A 60 -8.22 -4.11 -0.88
C SER A 60 -7.28 -4.50 -2.02
N GLY A 61 -7.35 -5.78 -2.37
CA GLY A 61 -6.59 -6.38 -3.46
C GLY A 61 -6.66 -5.61 -4.79
N HIS A 62 -5.58 -5.66 -5.56
CA HIS A 62 -5.59 -5.14 -6.93
C HIS A 62 -4.88 -6.12 -7.87
N GLY A 63 -5.61 -6.70 -8.82
CA GLY A 63 -5.09 -7.65 -9.79
C GLY A 63 -4.40 -6.95 -10.97
N TYR A 64 -3.20 -7.39 -11.34
CA TYR A 64 -2.49 -6.91 -12.54
C TYR A 64 -1.58 -7.98 -13.16
N GLY A 65 -1.07 -7.72 -14.37
CA GLY A 65 -0.14 -8.58 -15.10
C GLY A 65 -0.81 -9.55 -16.10
N PRO A 66 -0.04 -10.16 -17.02
CA PRO A 66 -0.59 -10.86 -18.18
C PRO A 66 -0.97 -12.32 -17.91
N GLY A 67 -1.86 -12.59 -16.95
CA GLY A 67 -2.47 -13.92 -16.74
C GLY A 67 -1.62 -14.94 -15.97
N GLN A 68 -1.78 -16.23 -16.27
CA GLN A 68 -1.27 -17.32 -15.44
C GLN A 68 0.27 -17.36 -15.27
N MET A 69 0.74 -17.65 -14.07
CA MET A 69 2.13 -17.89 -13.70
C MET A 69 2.51 -19.37 -13.75
N TYR A 70 3.78 -19.64 -14.05
CA TYR A 70 4.42 -20.94 -14.05
C TYR A 70 5.92 -20.77 -13.77
N ASP A 71 6.62 -21.85 -13.41
CA ASP A 71 8.03 -21.83 -12.98
C ASP A 71 8.98 -21.67 -14.18
N ASP A 72 8.98 -20.49 -14.77
CA ASP A 72 9.92 -20.02 -15.78
C ASP A 72 10.51 -18.67 -15.33
N PRO A 73 11.83 -18.44 -15.45
CA PRO A 73 12.46 -17.21 -14.98
C PRO A 73 11.94 -15.93 -15.64
N GLU A 74 11.70 -15.94 -16.95
CA GLU A 74 11.17 -14.77 -17.67
C GLU A 74 9.74 -14.49 -17.21
N ARG A 75 8.94 -15.55 -17.07
CA ARG A 75 7.58 -15.42 -16.57
C ARG A 75 7.53 -14.90 -15.13
N ILE A 76 8.40 -15.39 -14.25
CA ILE A 76 8.49 -14.90 -12.86
C ILE A 76 8.84 -13.41 -12.85
N LYS A 77 9.75 -12.97 -13.73
CA LYS A 77 10.13 -11.56 -13.85
C LYS A 77 8.95 -10.68 -14.25
N GLU A 78 8.16 -11.08 -15.24
CA GLU A 78 6.92 -10.37 -15.61
C GLU A 78 5.94 -10.27 -14.43
N GLY A 79 5.85 -11.32 -13.62
CA GLY A 79 5.04 -11.32 -12.40
C GLY A 79 5.57 -10.36 -11.32
N GLN A 80 6.89 -10.27 -11.16
CA GLN A 80 7.52 -9.31 -10.25
C GLN A 80 7.25 -7.87 -10.68
N GLU A 81 7.37 -7.58 -11.97
CA GLU A 81 7.06 -6.25 -12.53
C GLU A 81 5.58 -5.90 -12.34
N ALA A 82 4.67 -6.87 -12.51
CA ALA A 82 3.27 -6.68 -12.20
C ALA A 82 3.03 -6.41 -10.70
N ALA A 83 3.69 -7.16 -9.82
CA ALA A 83 3.61 -7.01 -8.37
C ALA A 83 4.15 -5.63 -7.91
N GLU A 84 5.24 -5.18 -8.50
CA GLU A 84 5.84 -3.86 -8.29
C GLU A 84 4.88 -2.75 -8.72
N TRP A 85 4.28 -2.86 -9.91
CA TRP A 85 3.30 -1.89 -10.39
C TRP A 85 2.10 -1.77 -9.42
N ILE A 86 1.65 -2.90 -8.88
CA ILE A 86 0.57 -2.91 -7.89
C ILE A 86 1.01 -2.23 -6.58
N ALA A 87 2.25 -2.46 -6.11
CA ALA A 87 2.77 -1.73 -4.95
C ALA A 87 2.71 -0.21 -5.17
N ASN A 88 3.11 0.27 -6.36
CA ASN A 88 3.00 1.69 -6.72
C ASN A 88 1.55 2.18 -6.68
N SER A 89 0.62 1.42 -7.25
CA SER A 89 -0.82 1.71 -7.21
C SER A 89 -1.37 1.78 -5.78
N MET A 90 -0.93 0.87 -4.90
CA MET A 90 -1.35 0.85 -3.50
C MET A 90 -0.77 1.99 -2.69
N ILE A 91 0.49 2.37 -2.92
CA ILE A 91 1.12 3.54 -2.30
C ILE A 91 0.37 4.82 -2.71
N LYS A 92 0.05 4.96 -4.00
CA LYS A 92 -0.79 6.05 -4.53
C LYS A 92 -2.15 6.10 -3.85
N ARG A 93 -2.85 4.96 -3.81
CA ARG A 93 -4.17 4.86 -3.16
C ARG A 93 -4.11 5.22 -1.68
N LEU A 94 -3.07 4.77 -0.98
CA LEU A 94 -2.85 5.04 0.44
C LEU A 94 -2.60 6.53 0.69
N HIS A 95 -1.77 7.16 -0.15
CA HIS A 95 -1.52 8.60 -0.10
C HIS A 95 -2.83 9.37 -0.10
N TRP A 96 -3.64 9.22 -1.15
CA TRP A 96 -4.92 9.93 -1.24
C TRP A 96 -5.92 9.49 -0.19
N GLY A 97 -5.90 8.21 0.16
CA GLY A 97 -6.68 7.65 1.25
C GLY A 97 -6.43 8.34 2.58
N LEU A 98 -5.21 8.82 2.85
CA LEU A 98 -4.83 9.52 4.07
C LEU A 98 -5.01 11.04 3.95
N THR A 99 -4.67 11.63 2.81
CA THR A 99 -4.56 13.09 2.66
C THR A 99 -5.84 13.78 2.20
N CYS A 100 -6.76 13.08 1.52
CA CYS A 100 -7.84 13.75 0.78
C CYS A 100 -8.78 14.61 1.65
N GLY A 101 -8.96 14.27 2.93
CA GLY A 101 -9.89 14.95 3.82
C GLY A 101 -9.29 16.13 4.59
N GLY A 102 -7.98 16.38 4.48
CA GLY A 102 -7.31 17.46 5.18
C GLY A 102 -7.13 17.23 6.68
N GLU A 103 -7.08 15.97 7.13
CA GLU A 103 -6.89 15.63 8.56
C GLU A 103 -5.45 15.87 9.05
N GLY A 104 -4.54 16.30 8.17
CA GLY A 104 -3.15 16.59 8.50
C GLY A 104 -2.24 15.36 8.59
N GLY A 105 -2.75 14.19 8.18
CA GLY A 105 -1.97 12.96 8.09
C GLY A 105 -1.60 12.58 6.66
N ASP A 106 -0.54 11.80 6.52
CA ASP A 106 0.05 11.45 5.23
C ASP A 106 0.83 10.11 5.26
N LEU A 107 1.57 9.76 4.20
CA LEU A 107 2.34 8.52 4.15
C LEU A 107 3.45 8.42 5.22
N ASN A 108 3.96 9.54 5.73
CA ASN A 108 4.94 9.53 6.82
C ASN A 108 4.31 9.03 8.13
N ASP A 109 2.98 9.09 8.26
CA ASP A 109 2.23 8.56 9.40
C ASP A 109 2.04 7.03 9.37
N ILE A 110 2.57 6.33 8.37
CA ILE A 110 2.62 4.86 8.40
C ILE A 110 3.60 4.41 9.47
N ILE A 111 3.11 3.78 10.54
CA ILE A 111 3.95 3.28 11.63
C ILE A 111 4.79 2.10 11.15
N TYR A 112 4.10 1.04 10.71
CA TYR A 112 4.70 -0.16 10.14
C TYR A 112 3.69 -0.93 9.30
N THR A 113 4.19 -1.87 8.50
CA THR A 113 3.39 -2.73 7.64
C THR A 113 3.11 -4.05 8.36
N VAL A 114 1.84 -4.42 8.50
CA VAL A 114 1.44 -5.58 9.32
C VAL A 114 1.58 -6.87 8.53
N LYS A 115 0.89 -6.94 7.39
CA LYS A 115 0.74 -8.16 6.61
C LYS A 115 0.47 -7.82 5.16
N ALA A 116 1.15 -8.52 4.24
CA ALA A 116 0.75 -8.60 2.84
C ALA A 116 0.29 -10.02 2.48
N LEU A 117 -0.70 -10.13 1.61
CA LEU A 117 -1.15 -11.39 1.03
C LEU A 117 -1.08 -11.27 -0.48
N GLY A 118 -0.26 -12.10 -1.12
CA GLY A 118 -0.13 -12.18 -2.57
C GLY A 118 -0.87 -13.39 -3.11
N MET A 119 -1.96 -13.16 -3.83
CA MET A 119 -2.68 -14.20 -4.56
C MET A 119 -2.11 -14.27 -5.97
N VAL A 120 -1.26 -15.26 -6.23
CA VAL A 120 -0.58 -15.46 -7.51
C VAL A 120 -1.39 -16.42 -8.36
N VAL A 121 -1.79 -15.99 -9.55
CA VAL A 121 -2.60 -16.83 -10.44
C VAL A 121 -1.72 -17.93 -11.02
N SER A 122 -1.92 -19.17 -10.59
CA SER A 122 -1.29 -20.36 -11.16
C SER A 122 -2.32 -21.49 -11.23
N THR A 123 -2.52 -22.09 -12.40
CA THR A 123 -3.47 -23.22 -12.54
C THR A 123 -2.82 -24.56 -12.22
N ASP A 124 -1.49 -24.58 -12.17
CA ASP A 124 -0.73 -25.71 -11.65
C ASP A 124 -0.55 -25.58 -10.13
N VAL A 125 -0.98 -26.61 -9.40
CA VAL A 125 -0.80 -26.73 -7.94
C VAL A 125 0.67 -27.03 -7.58
N ALA A 126 1.50 -27.40 -8.55
CA ALA A 126 2.94 -27.61 -8.37
C ALA A 126 3.77 -26.34 -8.55
N PHE A 127 3.16 -25.21 -8.94
CA PHE A 127 3.87 -23.93 -9.08
C PHE A 127 4.44 -23.46 -7.73
N ASN A 128 5.76 -23.27 -7.67
CA ASN A 128 6.47 -22.87 -6.45
C ASN A 128 6.96 -21.41 -6.48
N GLY A 129 6.88 -20.72 -7.61
CA GLY A 129 7.36 -19.36 -7.79
C GLY A 129 6.54 -18.25 -7.11
N GLY A 130 5.45 -18.57 -6.41
CA GLY A 130 4.57 -17.59 -5.77
C GLY A 130 5.31 -16.57 -4.88
N PRO A 131 6.19 -17.00 -3.95
CA PRO A 131 7.03 -16.10 -3.17
C PRO A 131 7.94 -15.22 -4.02
N ALA A 132 8.54 -15.75 -5.09
CA ALA A 132 9.44 -15.01 -5.97
C ALA A 132 8.71 -13.92 -6.75
N VAL A 133 7.49 -14.19 -7.22
CA VAL A 133 6.62 -13.20 -7.86
C VAL A 133 6.27 -12.07 -6.89
N MET A 134 5.85 -12.42 -5.67
CA MET A 134 5.45 -11.43 -4.65
C MET A 134 6.64 -10.58 -4.13
N ASN A 135 7.89 -10.97 -4.41
CA ASN A 135 9.05 -10.15 -4.06
C ASN A 135 9.04 -8.79 -4.77
N GLY A 136 8.57 -8.69 -6.02
CA GLY A 136 8.48 -7.39 -6.72
C GLY A 136 7.61 -6.38 -5.96
N PHE A 137 6.50 -6.83 -5.37
CA PHE A 137 5.69 -6.00 -4.48
C PHE A 137 6.44 -5.65 -3.19
N SER A 138 7.07 -6.66 -2.58
CA SER A 138 7.68 -6.52 -1.25
C SER A 138 8.90 -5.60 -1.26
N GLU A 139 9.75 -5.72 -2.29
CA GLU A 139 10.92 -4.89 -2.53
C GLU A 139 10.50 -3.44 -2.79
N ARG A 140 9.55 -3.21 -3.71
CA ARG A 140 9.04 -1.86 -4.01
C ARG A 140 8.41 -1.19 -2.80
N TRP A 141 7.63 -1.93 -2.01
CA TRP A 141 7.03 -1.41 -0.78
C TRP A 141 8.10 -1.04 0.27
N GLN A 142 9.11 -1.90 0.46
CA GLN A 142 10.24 -1.62 1.36
C GLN A 142 11.09 -0.46 0.86
N SER A 143 11.25 -0.26 -0.45
CA SER A 143 11.93 0.92 -1.00
C SER A 143 11.29 2.20 -0.50
N VAL A 144 9.95 2.30 -0.40
CA VAL A 144 9.28 3.51 0.10
C VAL A 144 9.31 3.63 1.61
N PHE A 145 8.98 2.58 2.35
CA PHE A 145 8.74 2.66 3.80
C PHE A 145 9.89 2.19 4.67
N GLY A 146 10.95 1.65 4.09
CA GLY A 146 12.11 1.10 4.77
C GLY A 146 12.10 -0.42 4.86
N GLY A 147 13.23 -1.05 4.53
CA GLY A 147 13.46 -2.47 4.77
C GLY A 147 14.65 -3.00 3.98
N GLY A 148 15.24 -4.10 4.45
CA GLY A 148 16.50 -4.64 3.91
C GLY A 148 16.45 -5.12 2.45
N ALA A 149 15.26 -5.28 1.86
CA ALA A 149 15.10 -5.61 0.44
C ALA A 149 14.76 -4.38 -0.43
N GLY A 150 14.70 -3.19 0.16
CA GLY A 150 14.41 -1.95 -0.55
C GLY A 150 15.63 -1.38 -1.27
N GLU A 151 15.39 -0.50 -2.24
CA GLU A 151 16.40 0.12 -3.12
C GLU A 151 17.42 0.99 -2.35
N PHE A 152 17.05 1.47 -1.16
CA PHE A 152 17.90 2.32 -0.31
C PHE A 152 18.64 1.55 0.78
N ALA A 153 18.47 0.23 0.84
CA ALA A 153 19.20 -0.61 1.78
C ALA A 153 20.66 -0.77 1.34
N ILE A 154 21.57 -0.77 2.32
CA ILE A 154 23.01 -1.03 2.11
C ILE A 154 23.33 -2.31 2.87
N ASP A 155 23.86 -3.32 2.17
CA ASP A 155 24.19 -4.64 2.74
C ASP A 155 23.04 -5.30 3.51
N GLY A 156 21.80 -5.08 3.05
CA GLY A 156 20.58 -5.63 3.65
C GLY A 156 20.05 -4.85 4.85
N GLU A 157 20.62 -3.69 5.15
CA GLU A 157 20.21 -2.80 6.24
C GLU A 157 19.65 -1.48 5.70
N ASP A 158 18.52 -1.05 6.25
CA ASP A 158 17.89 0.25 5.98
C ASP A 158 17.73 1.01 7.31
N GLN A 159 17.62 2.33 7.25
CA GLN A 159 17.40 3.22 8.40
C GLN A 159 16.09 2.92 9.16
N SER A 160 15.20 2.14 8.57
CA SER A 160 13.99 1.63 9.22
C SER A 160 13.50 0.35 8.57
N TYR A 161 12.71 -0.41 9.33
CA TYR A 161 12.02 -1.62 8.92
C TYR A 161 10.50 -1.45 8.83
N SER A 162 9.98 -0.21 8.78
CA SER A 162 8.53 0.05 8.74
C SER A 162 7.82 -0.53 7.49
N GLY A 163 8.54 -0.77 6.38
CA GLY A 163 8.03 -1.46 5.20
C GLY A 163 8.09 -2.99 5.28
N VAL A 164 8.83 -3.56 6.23
CA VAL A 164 8.88 -5.01 6.45
C VAL A 164 7.52 -5.50 6.95
N HIS A 165 7.10 -6.66 6.46
CA HIS A 165 5.77 -7.20 6.74
C HIS A 165 5.77 -8.72 6.82
N ALA A 166 4.87 -9.27 7.63
CA ALA A 166 4.52 -10.67 7.50
C ALA A 166 3.88 -10.92 6.14
N ARG A 167 4.02 -12.12 5.58
CA ARG A 167 3.56 -12.40 4.22
C ARG A 167 2.94 -13.77 4.04
N SER A 168 1.94 -13.86 3.16
CA SER A 168 1.51 -15.11 2.53
C SER A 168 1.60 -14.90 1.02
N ALA A 169 2.14 -15.86 0.27
CA ALA A 169 2.17 -15.81 -1.19
C ALA A 169 1.66 -17.16 -1.70
N ILE A 170 0.44 -17.18 -2.21
CA ILE A 170 -0.31 -18.40 -2.51
C ILE A 170 -0.60 -18.50 -4.00
N GLY A 171 -0.35 -19.69 -4.57
CA GLY A 171 -0.76 -20.07 -5.92
C GLY A 171 -2.03 -20.92 -5.93
N GLY A 172 -2.34 -21.51 -7.08
CA GLY A 172 -3.33 -22.60 -7.18
C GLY A 172 -4.76 -22.16 -7.50
N PHE A 173 -4.95 -21.01 -8.16
CA PHE A 173 -6.25 -20.56 -8.65
C PHE A 173 -6.16 -19.94 -10.05
N THR A 174 -7.30 -19.93 -10.76
CA THR A 174 -7.46 -19.36 -12.10
C THR A 174 -7.81 -17.87 -12.04
N GLY A 175 -7.24 -17.06 -12.93
CA GLY A 175 -7.53 -15.63 -13.05
C GLY A 175 -7.07 -15.08 -14.40
N ARG A 176 -7.50 -13.85 -14.73
CA ARG A 176 -7.11 -13.14 -15.97
C ARG A 176 -5.93 -12.18 -15.77
N PHE A 177 -5.38 -12.16 -14.57
CA PHE A 177 -4.23 -11.36 -14.15
C PHE A 177 -3.13 -12.30 -13.62
N SER A 178 -1.97 -11.76 -13.22
CA SER A 178 -0.84 -12.55 -12.72
C SER A 178 -0.77 -12.62 -11.21
N ILE A 179 -1.05 -11.49 -10.55
CA ILE A 179 -1.03 -11.42 -9.10
C ILE A 179 -2.05 -10.37 -8.60
N GLU A 180 -2.64 -10.65 -7.45
CA GLU A 180 -3.47 -9.73 -6.67
C GLU A 180 -2.94 -9.68 -5.22
N PRO A 181 -2.06 -8.72 -4.91
CA PRO A 181 -1.66 -8.38 -3.55
C PRO A 181 -2.77 -7.63 -2.82
N GLU A 182 -2.93 -7.87 -1.52
CA GLU A 182 -3.61 -7.01 -0.55
C GLU A 182 -2.71 -6.75 0.66
N ILE A 183 -2.94 -5.67 1.40
CA ILE A 183 -2.04 -5.27 2.49
C ILE A 183 -2.77 -4.59 3.66
N ILE A 184 -2.22 -4.80 4.86
CA ILE A 184 -2.63 -4.16 6.11
C ILE A 184 -1.46 -3.36 6.66
N VAL A 185 -1.71 -2.09 6.98
CA VAL A 185 -0.74 -1.17 7.58
C VAL A 185 -1.25 -0.64 8.90
N ALA A 186 -0.33 -0.20 9.77
CA ALA A 186 -0.65 0.51 11.00
C ALA A 186 -0.37 2.01 10.82
N ILE A 187 -1.34 2.84 11.19
CA ILE A 187 -1.23 4.29 11.39
C ILE A 187 -1.53 4.63 12.86
N PRO A 188 -1.19 5.83 13.36
CA PRO A 188 -1.61 6.27 14.68
C PRO A 188 -3.14 6.18 14.83
N PRO A 189 -3.66 5.62 15.94
CA PRO A 189 -5.10 5.57 16.20
C PRO A 189 -5.78 6.94 16.11
N GLU A 190 -5.07 8.00 16.53
CA GLU A 190 -5.54 9.38 16.50
C GLU A 190 -5.82 9.84 15.06
N LEU A 191 -4.93 9.52 14.11
CA LEU A 191 -5.14 9.81 12.69
C LEU A 191 -6.34 9.05 12.14
N SER A 192 -6.44 7.75 12.44
CA SER A 192 -7.57 6.93 11.99
C SER A 192 -8.90 7.49 12.50
N ARG A 193 -8.97 7.87 13.79
CA ARG A 193 -10.17 8.49 14.38
C ARG A 193 -10.48 9.84 13.75
N ALA A 194 -9.48 10.68 13.47
CA ALA A 194 -9.67 11.97 12.79
C ALA A 194 -10.29 11.78 11.39
N ILE A 195 -9.78 10.81 10.62
CA ILE A 195 -10.34 10.44 9.30
C ILE A 195 -11.79 10.00 9.44
N ILE A 196 -12.06 9.05 10.35
CA ILE A 196 -13.40 8.49 10.56
C ILE A 196 -14.40 9.59 10.96
N GLN A 197 -14.01 10.49 11.87
CA GLN A 197 -14.86 11.59 12.32
C GLN A 197 -15.12 12.64 11.23
N ASN A 198 -14.14 12.93 10.38
CA ASN A 198 -14.26 13.97 9.36
C ASN A 198 -15.05 13.50 8.12
N ARG A 199 -14.77 12.28 7.66
CA ARG A 199 -15.23 11.76 6.36
C ARG A 199 -15.60 10.27 6.33
N GLY A 200 -15.63 9.60 7.48
CA GLY A 200 -15.94 8.17 7.57
C GLY A 200 -14.74 7.27 7.34
N TRP A 201 -14.98 5.96 7.38
CA TRP A 201 -13.92 4.93 7.46
C TRP A 201 -13.53 4.31 6.11
N VAL A 202 -14.06 4.82 4.99
CA VAL A 202 -13.92 4.17 3.68
C VAL A 202 -13.29 5.12 2.65
N PHE A 203 -12.50 4.55 1.75
CA PHE A 203 -12.01 5.20 0.55
C PHE A 203 -12.18 4.26 -0.66
N PRO A 204 -12.66 4.70 -1.84
CA PRO A 204 -13.12 6.05 -2.20
C PRO A 204 -14.30 6.54 -1.34
N LEU A 205 -14.63 7.82 -1.46
CA LEU A 205 -15.52 8.49 -0.51
C LEU A 205 -17.00 8.25 -0.83
N PRO A 206 -17.89 8.16 0.18
CA PRO A 206 -19.33 8.23 -0.05
C PRO A 206 -19.71 9.52 -0.80
N PRO A 207 -20.73 9.53 -1.68
CA PRO A 207 -21.02 10.67 -2.56
C PRO A 207 -21.14 12.02 -1.84
N ALA A 208 -21.94 12.09 -0.76
CA ALA A 208 -22.11 13.31 0.02
C ALA A 208 -20.83 13.77 0.72
N VAL A 209 -19.94 12.83 1.06
CA VAL A 209 -18.65 13.13 1.66
C VAL A 209 -17.68 13.66 0.60
N LEU A 210 -17.66 13.06 -0.59
CA LEU A 210 -16.86 13.55 -1.71
C LEU A 210 -17.19 15.01 -2.03
N GLU A 211 -18.48 15.34 -2.16
CA GLU A 211 -18.95 16.72 -2.41
C GLU A 211 -18.41 17.69 -1.34
N LYS A 212 -18.51 17.32 -0.06
CA LYS A 212 -17.99 18.12 1.07
C LYS A 212 -16.47 18.30 1.00
N VAL A 213 -15.73 17.24 0.65
CA VAL A 213 -14.26 17.27 0.60
C VAL A 213 -13.78 18.11 -0.59
N THR A 214 -14.35 17.90 -1.78
CA THR A 214 -14.02 18.68 -2.98
C THR A 214 -14.31 20.17 -2.78
N ALA A 215 -15.42 20.53 -2.11
CA ALA A 215 -15.76 21.93 -1.84
C ALA A 215 -14.76 22.66 -0.92
N LYS A 216 -13.92 21.93 -0.17
CA LYS A 216 -12.86 22.51 0.67
C LYS A 216 -11.53 22.67 -0.04
N GLN A 217 -11.37 22.08 -1.24
CA GLN A 217 -10.15 22.16 -2.04
C GLN A 217 -10.13 23.41 -2.95
N GLY A 218 -11.29 24.03 -3.17
CA GLY A 218 -11.44 25.31 -3.89
C GLY A 218 -11.60 26.48 -2.94
#